data_AF-A0A017SXX8-F1
#
_entry.id   AF-A0A017SXX8-F1
#
_cell.length_a   1.000
_cell.length_b   1.000
_cell.length_c   1.000
_cell.angle_alpha   90.00
_cell.angle_beta   90.00
_cell.angle_gamma   90.00
#
_symmetry.space_group_name_H-M   'P 1'
#
loop_
_entity.id
_entity.type
_entity.pdbx_description
1 polymer ?
#
loop_
_entity_poly.entity_id
_entity_poly.type
_entity_poly.pdbx_seq_one_letter_code
_entity_poly.pdbx_strand_id
1 'polypeptide(L)'
;MHPRVLGALRPATARGVVDLLPFSRAFSNVFARVPFASFGRMCASSPSLGSVGRARGRAPDGAVLPWMGLVLALLVIGCGGEGTHASPAPGAAFRDAFTAHLPPSARPAASGAPGASATSGAPGEASASTGAASRSGRGAARSRGPFRAGTFNAGLAVGILAHADARAEPVVKALAEEPLDLLCVQEFWLEEHWHQLTNATAERLPNTHHLAPDPGGTALCAPEDLGRLAVCATPCGGARSDAARCVLERCMHVLPTVSGGCLSCLGRDPRRSFTEFAQSCVDGAAAASAKAVKRGAREVRDARLTAQTFYGYGGSFGTGLLTSAPITARDAYVFPSALARRGVLYARLDAPIGPVHAFCTHLTAEVGGVPHPAGGSWTADQRREIEALLAYVERKVPRGEPIVLLGDLNTGPAAAPSVSARLPGHFQRLIAWGFVDPSGVSGPPNCTYCSDNPLSGGQGTRGSLIDHVLLRGLSGASHRDLLRRPLDVQVRGKRVRTGFSDHYGVVVDITPEGG
;
A
#
# COMPACT_ATOMS: atom_id res chain seq x y z
N MET A 1 -22.06 -58.49 -17.92
CA MET A 1 -22.05 -59.31 -19.16
C MET A 1 -21.21 -58.58 -20.21
N HIS A 2 -20.26 -59.28 -20.83
CA HIS A 2 -19.24 -58.86 -21.83
C HIS A 2 -19.82 -58.25 -23.14
N PRO A 3 -19.01 -57.75 -24.12
CA PRO A 3 -17.53 -57.56 -24.21
C PRO A 3 -17.09 -56.15 -24.74
N ARG A 4 -15.90 -55.60 -24.40
CA ARG A 4 -14.57 -55.65 -25.08
C ARG A 4 -14.55 -55.52 -26.63
N VAL A 5 -14.02 -54.39 -27.13
CA VAL A 5 -13.26 -54.29 -28.39
C VAL A 5 -12.04 -53.38 -28.17
N LEU A 6 -10.85 -53.91 -28.48
CA LEU A 6 -9.54 -53.27 -28.49
C LEU A 6 -9.26 -52.69 -29.88
N GLY A 7 -8.77 -51.45 -29.96
CA GLY A 7 -8.23 -50.85 -31.18
C GLY A 7 -6.89 -50.20 -30.89
N ALA A 8 -5.81 -50.83 -31.38
CA ALA A 8 -4.44 -50.37 -31.27
C ALA A 8 -4.11 -49.32 -32.34
N LEU A 9 -3.47 -48.22 -31.97
CA LEU A 9 -2.79 -47.30 -32.90
C LEU A 9 -1.31 -47.20 -32.51
N ARG A 10 -0.45 -47.50 -33.48
CA ARG A 10 1.01 -47.43 -33.43
C ARG A 10 1.50 -45.98 -33.51
N PRO A 11 2.68 -45.65 -32.95
CA PRO A 11 3.24 -44.31 -32.98
C PRO A 11 3.96 -44.01 -34.31
N ALA A 12 3.74 -42.81 -34.84
CA ALA A 12 4.50 -42.26 -35.96
C ALA A 12 5.83 -41.67 -35.45
N THR A 13 6.93 -42.21 -35.97
CA THR A 13 8.28 -41.67 -35.84
C THR A 13 8.45 -40.46 -36.76
N ALA A 14 8.82 -39.30 -36.21
CA ALA A 14 9.34 -38.18 -36.98
C ALA A 14 10.73 -37.81 -36.45
N ARG A 15 11.75 -38.23 -37.21
CA ARG A 15 13.11 -37.70 -37.15
C ARG A 15 13.10 -36.32 -37.80
N GLY A 16 13.56 -35.31 -37.08
CA GLY A 16 13.81 -33.97 -37.59
C GLY A 16 15.01 -33.39 -36.86
N VAL A 17 16.20 -33.78 -37.28
CA VAL A 17 17.47 -33.16 -36.89
C VAL A 17 17.55 -31.84 -37.65
N VAL A 18 17.54 -30.72 -36.94
CA VAL A 18 17.88 -29.42 -37.50
C VAL A 18 19.29 -29.10 -37.04
N ASP A 19 20.21 -29.07 -38.01
CA ASP A 19 21.58 -28.60 -37.86
C ASP A 19 21.59 -27.14 -37.40
N LEU A 20 22.20 -26.89 -36.24
CA LEU A 20 22.66 -25.55 -35.83
C LEU A 20 24.16 -25.47 -36.08
N LEU A 21 24.52 -24.73 -37.12
CA LEU A 21 25.91 -24.31 -37.38
C LEU A 21 26.41 -23.37 -36.27
N PRO A 22 27.71 -23.44 -35.91
CA PRO A 22 28.28 -22.64 -34.84
C PRO A 22 28.73 -21.26 -35.33
N PHE A 23 28.18 -20.20 -34.74
CA PHE A 23 28.78 -18.87 -34.80
C PHE A 23 29.89 -18.78 -33.75
N SER A 24 31.13 -18.92 -34.20
CA SER A 24 32.32 -18.57 -33.43
C SER A 24 33.02 -17.37 -34.07
N ARG A 25 33.58 -16.50 -33.21
CA ARG A 25 34.62 -15.49 -33.47
C ARG A 25 34.18 -14.18 -34.14
N ALA A 26 33.98 -13.18 -33.29
CA ALA A 26 34.76 -11.93 -33.34
C ALA A 26 34.61 -11.21 -32.01
N PHE A 27 35.71 -11.08 -31.25
CA PHE A 27 36.09 -9.93 -30.42
C PHE A 27 37.20 -10.38 -29.46
N SER A 28 38.43 -10.18 -29.91
CA SER A 28 39.60 -10.04 -29.03
C SER A 28 40.16 -8.63 -29.24
N ASN A 29 40.72 -8.10 -28.16
CA ASN A 29 41.60 -6.93 -28.08
C ASN A 29 40.93 -5.55 -28.01
N VAL A 30 40.65 -5.07 -26.79
CA VAL A 30 41.24 -3.81 -26.28
C VAL A 30 41.40 -3.94 -24.74
N PHE A 31 42.60 -4.33 -24.28
CA PHE A 31 43.10 -4.00 -22.95
C PHE A 31 44.45 -3.34 -23.15
N ALA A 32 44.55 -2.03 -22.96
CA ALA A 32 45.79 -1.34 -22.65
C ALA A 32 45.52 0.12 -22.23
N ARG A 33 46.05 0.46 -21.05
CA ARG A 33 46.50 1.80 -20.60
C ARG A 33 45.46 2.72 -19.94
N VAL A 34 45.40 2.57 -18.62
CA VAL A 34 45.21 3.67 -17.66
C VAL A 34 46.56 4.38 -17.47
N PRO A 35 46.58 5.72 -17.37
CA PRO A 35 47.46 6.37 -16.41
C PRO A 35 46.65 7.19 -15.40
N PHE A 36 46.89 6.85 -14.14
CA PHE A 36 46.55 7.62 -12.95
C PHE A 36 47.45 8.86 -12.90
N ALA A 37 46.87 10.07 -12.89
CA ALA A 37 47.56 11.25 -12.37
C ALA A 37 46.55 12.35 -12.00
N SER A 38 46.76 12.88 -10.80
CA SER A 38 46.48 14.27 -10.41
C SER A 38 45.04 14.67 -10.08
N PHE A 39 44.66 14.55 -8.81
CA PHE A 39 44.03 15.68 -8.11
C PHE A 39 44.42 15.63 -6.63
N GLY A 40 45.21 16.62 -6.22
CA GLY A 40 45.56 16.86 -4.84
C GLY A 40 45.14 18.27 -4.43
N ARG A 41 44.79 18.38 -3.14
CA ARG A 41 44.71 19.58 -2.29
C ARG A 41 43.43 20.42 -2.36
N MET A 42 42.73 20.41 -1.22
CA MET A 42 42.06 21.49 -0.46
C MET A 42 41.02 20.75 0.42
N CYS A 43 40.99 20.80 1.76
CA CYS A 43 41.26 21.86 2.71
C CYS A 43 41.86 21.29 4.01
N ALA A 44 42.81 22.02 4.59
CA ALA A 44 43.23 21.86 5.97
C ALA A 44 43.16 23.24 6.63
N SER A 45 42.32 23.39 7.65
CA SER A 45 42.51 24.34 8.77
C SER A 45 41.32 24.32 9.72
N SER A 46 41.54 23.80 10.93
CA SER A 46 40.98 24.35 12.18
C SER A 46 41.89 23.95 13.34
N PRO A 47 42.18 24.86 14.30
CA PRO A 47 43.19 24.62 15.33
C PRO A 47 42.62 24.05 16.64
N SER A 48 43.45 23.19 17.23
CA SER A 48 43.77 23.02 18.66
C SER A 48 42.66 22.95 19.72
N LEU A 49 42.56 21.77 20.36
CA LEU A 49 42.31 21.63 21.80
C LEU A 49 43.12 20.44 22.38
N GLY A 50 44.03 20.76 23.29
CA GLY A 50 44.23 20.13 24.61
C GLY A 50 44.56 18.64 24.78
N SER A 51 45.81 18.37 25.19
CA SER A 51 46.29 17.39 26.21
C SER A 51 45.64 15.99 26.27
N VAL A 52 46.28 14.94 25.76
CA VAL A 52 47.26 14.05 26.44
C VAL A 52 46.71 13.31 27.67
N GLY A 53 46.25 12.07 27.42
CA GLY A 53 46.16 10.98 28.39
C GLY A 53 46.57 9.67 27.71
N ARG A 54 47.79 9.18 28.00
CA ARG A 54 48.40 7.97 27.44
C ARG A 54 47.85 6.73 28.16
N ALA A 55 47.18 5.84 27.44
CA ALA A 55 47.02 4.44 27.84
C ALA A 55 47.44 3.54 26.67
N ARG A 56 48.48 2.73 26.90
CA ARG A 56 49.00 1.73 25.95
C ARG A 56 48.15 0.47 26.04
N GLY A 57 47.51 0.09 24.94
CA GLY A 57 46.92 -1.23 24.72
C GLY A 57 47.15 -1.67 23.28
N ARG A 58 47.78 -2.83 23.08
CA ARG A 58 48.02 -3.46 21.76
C ARG A 58 46.68 -3.82 21.10
N ALA A 59 46.51 -3.44 19.84
CA ALA A 59 45.48 -3.95 18.95
C ALA A 59 45.99 -5.21 18.22
N PRO A 60 45.13 -6.21 17.93
CA PRO A 60 45.39 -7.19 16.89
C PRO A 60 44.87 -6.68 15.53
N ASP A 61 45.66 -6.97 14.49
CA ASP A 61 45.42 -6.64 13.10
C ASP A 61 44.16 -7.34 12.53
N GLY A 62 43.42 -6.62 11.68
CA GLY A 62 42.40 -7.20 10.80
C GLY A 62 41.03 -6.52 10.85
N ALA A 63 40.94 -5.28 10.40
CA ALA A 63 39.66 -4.63 10.10
C ALA A 63 39.62 -4.20 8.62
N VAL A 64 38.88 -4.98 7.83
CA VAL A 64 38.45 -4.60 6.48
C VAL A 64 37.34 -3.54 6.63
N LEU A 65 37.52 -2.41 5.93
CA LEU A 65 36.59 -1.27 5.85
C LEU A 65 35.13 -1.69 5.56
N PRO A 66 34.11 -1.18 6.26
CA PRO A 66 32.72 -1.37 5.88
C PRO A 66 32.25 -0.21 5.00
N TRP A 67 32.24 -0.43 3.68
CA TRP A 67 31.52 0.39 2.70
C TRP A 67 30.41 -0.46 2.07
N MET A 68 29.31 -0.75 2.77
CA MET A 68 28.07 -1.34 2.21
C MET A 68 26.86 -1.08 3.15
N GLY A 69 26.46 0.19 3.31
CA GLY A 69 25.39 0.59 4.24
C GLY A 69 24.23 1.40 3.64
N LEU A 70 23.90 1.24 2.34
CA LEU A 70 22.99 2.20 1.67
C LEU A 70 21.99 1.61 0.64
N VAL A 71 21.55 0.35 0.77
CA VAL A 71 20.56 -0.21 -0.19
C VAL A 71 19.32 -0.82 0.47
N LEU A 72 19.34 -1.08 1.78
CA LEU A 72 18.19 -1.68 2.50
C LEU A 72 17.14 -0.66 2.99
N ALA A 73 17.36 0.64 2.81
CA ALA A 73 16.50 1.69 3.36
C ALA A 73 15.42 2.19 2.38
N LEU A 74 15.32 1.69 1.15
CA LEU A 74 14.64 2.43 0.08
C LEU A 74 13.27 1.91 -0.38
N LEU A 75 12.76 0.80 0.16
CA LEU A 75 11.45 0.27 -0.27
C LEU A 75 10.46 -0.04 0.86
N VAL A 76 10.87 0.13 2.12
CA VAL A 76 10.01 0.01 3.30
C VAL A 76 10.34 1.04 4.39
N ILE A 77 11.48 1.76 4.33
CA ILE A 77 11.92 2.64 5.43
C ILE A 77 12.00 4.09 4.94
N GLY A 78 10.95 4.86 5.21
CA GLY A 78 11.05 6.32 5.23
C GLY A 78 11.85 6.80 6.45
N CYS A 79 13.14 6.48 6.55
CA CYS A 79 14.01 7.19 7.47
C CYS A 79 14.32 8.54 6.83
N GLY A 80 13.48 9.54 7.13
CA GLY A 80 13.78 10.93 6.86
C GLY A 80 15.09 11.32 7.55
N GLY A 81 16.18 11.37 6.81
CA GLY A 81 17.37 12.12 7.21
C GLY A 81 17.06 13.60 7.08
N GLU A 82 16.59 14.24 8.16
CA GLU A 82 16.49 15.69 8.21
C GLU A 82 17.89 16.30 8.26
N GLY A 83 18.24 17.03 7.20
CA GLY A 83 19.30 18.02 7.25
C GLY A 83 18.88 19.14 8.20
N THR A 84 19.56 19.26 9.33
CA THR A 84 19.38 20.35 10.28
C THR A 84 19.85 21.67 9.68
N HIS A 85 18.97 22.39 8.98
CA HIS A 85 19.07 23.84 8.88
C HIS A 85 18.18 24.45 9.96
N ALA A 86 18.79 24.75 11.10
CA ALA A 86 18.19 25.62 12.10
C ALA A 86 18.04 27.03 11.48
N SER A 87 16.81 27.41 11.16
CA SER A 87 16.44 28.83 11.01
C SER A 87 15.98 29.37 12.37
N PRO A 88 16.38 30.59 12.74
CA PRO A 88 16.06 31.15 14.04
C PRO A 88 14.57 31.55 14.10
N ALA A 89 13.99 31.45 15.30
CA ALA A 89 12.65 31.93 15.58
C ALA A 89 12.53 33.45 15.29
N PRO A 90 11.40 33.93 14.74
CA PRO A 90 11.00 35.30 14.90
C PRO A 90 9.94 35.41 16.00
N GLY A 91 10.26 36.23 16.99
CA GLY A 91 9.29 36.79 17.92
C GLY A 91 8.32 37.74 17.22
N ALA A 92 7.24 38.01 17.95
CA ALA A 92 6.14 38.90 17.65
C ALA A 92 6.47 40.14 16.77
N ALA A 93 5.80 40.25 15.62
CA ALA A 93 5.13 41.45 15.10
C ALA A 93 4.78 41.24 13.62
N PHE A 94 3.55 40.81 13.30
CA PHE A 94 2.96 41.02 11.98
C PHE A 94 1.45 41.14 12.13
N ARG A 95 1.01 42.33 12.53
CA ARG A 95 -0.33 42.87 12.31
C ARG A 95 -0.18 43.89 11.18
N ASP A 96 -1.17 43.90 10.28
CA ASP A 96 -1.36 44.83 9.17
C ASP A 96 -0.53 44.59 7.90
N ALA A 97 -1.09 43.78 6.98
CA ALA A 97 -1.17 44.08 5.54
C ALA A 97 -1.76 42.89 4.76
N PHE A 98 -3.09 42.74 4.73
CA PHE A 98 -3.80 42.09 3.62
C PHE A 98 -5.23 42.64 3.54
N THR A 99 -5.34 43.83 2.96
CA THR A 99 -6.59 44.40 2.50
C THR A 99 -6.39 44.85 1.06
N ALA A 100 -6.79 44.02 0.09
CA ALA A 100 -7.17 44.47 -1.26
C ALA A 100 -7.84 43.34 -2.07
N HIS A 101 -9.12 43.57 -2.35
CA HIS A 101 -9.90 43.14 -3.51
C HIS A 101 -10.15 41.65 -3.80
N LEU A 102 -11.21 41.14 -3.17
CA LEU A 102 -12.09 40.13 -3.79
C LEU A 102 -13.09 40.85 -4.71
N PRO A 103 -13.29 40.42 -5.97
CA PRO A 103 -14.38 40.88 -6.81
C PRO A 103 -15.73 40.28 -6.35
N PRO A 104 -16.87 40.93 -6.65
CA PRO A 104 -18.17 40.51 -6.16
C PRO A 104 -18.64 39.21 -6.83
N SER A 105 -19.37 38.43 -6.04
CA SER A 105 -20.07 37.20 -6.41
C SER A 105 -20.89 37.33 -7.69
N ALA A 106 -20.48 36.61 -8.74
CA ALA A 106 -21.33 36.31 -9.88
C ALA A 106 -22.12 35.02 -9.61
N ARG A 107 -23.45 35.11 -9.70
CA ARG A 107 -24.36 33.95 -9.74
C ARG A 107 -23.97 33.04 -10.92
N PRO A 108 -23.92 31.71 -10.78
CA PRO A 108 -23.75 30.85 -11.93
C PRO A 108 -25.06 30.74 -12.70
N ALA A 109 -25.01 31.14 -13.97
CA ALA A 109 -26.00 30.83 -14.97
C ALA A 109 -25.96 29.32 -15.27
N ALA A 110 -27.15 28.71 -15.36
CA ALA A 110 -27.32 27.35 -15.82
C ALA A 110 -26.84 27.21 -17.28
N SER A 111 -25.88 26.32 -17.52
CA SER A 111 -25.59 25.82 -18.88
C SER A 111 -24.95 24.43 -18.83
N GLY A 112 -25.64 23.50 -19.50
CA GLY A 112 -25.17 22.26 -20.17
C GLY A 112 -24.06 21.43 -19.53
N ALA A 113 -24.44 20.36 -18.84
CA ALA A 113 -23.55 19.22 -18.61
C ALA A 113 -23.49 18.32 -19.86
N PRO A 114 -22.31 17.89 -20.34
CA PRO A 114 -22.19 16.80 -21.31
C PRO A 114 -22.39 15.45 -20.61
N GLY A 115 -23.10 14.56 -21.32
CA GLY A 115 -23.66 13.32 -20.78
C GLY A 115 -22.65 12.30 -20.26
N ALA A 116 -22.90 11.81 -19.05
CA ALA A 116 -22.37 10.55 -18.56
C ALA A 116 -23.17 9.41 -19.20
N SER A 117 -22.50 8.62 -20.04
CA SER A 117 -23.04 7.38 -20.60
C SER A 117 -23.09 6.32 -19.52
N ALA A 118 -24.30 6.01 -19.06
CA ALA A 118 -24.59 4.83 -18.25
C ALA A 118 -24.97 3.69 -19.20
N THR A 119 -24.13 2.66 -19.29
CA THR A 119 -24.52 1.40 -19.93
C THR A 119 -25.30 0.55 -18.94
N SER A 120 -26.60 0.46 -19.21
CA SER A 120 -27.56 -0.49 -18.69
C SER A 120 -27.38 -1.88 -19.32
N GLY A 121 -27.74 -2.94 -18.59
CA GLY A 121 -27.98 -4.25 -19.20
C GLY A 121 -27.91 -5.45 -18.27
N ALA A 122 -28.99 -5.72 -17.53
CA ALA A 122 -29.42 -7.09 -17.22
C ALA A 122 -30.94 -7.12 -16.98
N PRO A 123 -31.67 -8.08 -17.57
CA PRO A 123 -33.13 -8.09 -17.58
C PRO A 123 -33.72 -8.66 -16.29
N GLY A 124 -34.93 -8.20 -15.97
CA GLY A 124 -35.70 -8.64 -14.82
C GLY A 124 -36.34 -10.01 -14.99
N GLU A 125 -36.44 -10.72 -13.87
CA GLU A 125 -37.49 -11.70 -13.63
C GLU A 125 -38.26 -11.27 -12.38
N ALA A 126 -39.54 -10.99 -12.59
CA ALA A 126 -40.51 -10.76 -11.54
C ALA A 126 -40.85 -12.12 -10.89
N SER A 127 -40.68 -12.21 -9.57
CA SER A 127 -41.25 -13.31 -8.79
C SER A 127 -42.07 -12.76 -7.63
N ALA A 128 -43.27 -13.30 -7.54
CA ALA A 128 -44.40 -12.81 -6.77
C ALA A 128 -44.17 -12.90 -5.26
N SER A 129 -44.67 -11.87 -4.57
CA SER A 129 -44.75 -11.76 -3.13
C SER A 129 -45.66 -12.83 -2.52
N THR A 130 -45.16 -13.56 -1.53
CA THR A 130 -45.99 -14.20 -0.51
C THR A 130 -45.49 -13.77 0.88
N GLY A 131 -46.45 -13.45 1.74
CA GLY A 131 -46.29 -12.53 2.88
C GLY A 131 -45.29 -12.95 3.95
N ALA A 132 -44.45 -11.99 4.35
CA ALA A 132 -43.66 -12.06 5.57
C ALA A 132 -44.42 -11.36 6.70
N ALA A 133 -44.80 -12.16 7.71
CA ALA A 133 -45.36 -11.69 8.95
C ALA A 133 -44.40 -10.69 9.62
N SER A 134 -44.87 -9.44 9.75
CA SER A 134 -44.22 -8.38 10.53
C SER A 134 -44.18 -8.79 12.00
N ARG A 135 -43.09 -9.45 12.41
CA ARG A 135 -42.76 -9.63 13.82
C ARG A 135 -42.12 -8.35 14.32
N SER A 136 -42.97 -7.40 14.68
CA SER A 136 -42.65 -6.21 15.47
C SER A 136 -42.28 -6.62 16.91
N GLY A 137 -41.22 -7.40 17.06
CA GLY A 137 -40.61 -7.65 18.36
C GLY A 137 -39.91 -6.37 18.80
N ARG A 138 -40.51 -5.65 19.75
CA ARG A 138 -39.84 -4.60 20.52
C ARG A 138 -38.62 -5.23 21.19
N GLY A 139 -37.47 -5.19 20.51
CA GLY A 139 -36.21 -5.67 21.04
C GLY A 139 -35.89 -4.86 22.30
N ALA A 140 -35.73 -5.55 23.42
CA ALA A 140 -35.20 -4.96 24.64
C ALA A 140 -33.94 -4.17 24.28
N ALA A 141 -33.88 -2.92 24.73
CA ALA A 141 -32.76 -2.03 24.48
C ALA A 141 -31.47 -2.71 24.96
N ARG A 142 -30.71 -3.31 24.03
CA ARG A 142 -29.37 -3.82 24.30
C ARG A 142 -28.57 -2.69 24.93
N SER A 143 -27.95 -2.95 26.07
CA SER A 143 -27.08 -2.00 26.75
C SER A 143 -26.07 -1.42 25.75
N ARG A 144 -26.09 -0.09 25.60
CA ARG A 144 -25.23 0.69 24.69
C ARG A 144 -23.79 0.70 25.20
N GLY A 145 -23.09 -0.43 25.07
CA GLY A 145 -21.64 -0.43 25.19
C GLY A 145 -21.00 0.48 24.13
N PRO A 146 -19.73 0.90 24.33
CA PRO A 146 -19.01 1.62 23.29
C PRO A 146 -18.91 0.78 22.01
N PHE A 147 -18.90 1.46 20.87
CA PHE A 147 -18.65 0.82 19.58
C PHE A 147 -17.14 0.80 19.33
N ARG A 148 -16.54 -0.39 19.27
CA ARG A 148 -15.08 -0.52 19.19
C ARG A 148 -14.61 -0.57 17.75
N ALA A 149 -13.93 0.48 17.31
CA ALA A 149 -13.39 0.59 15.96
C ALA A 149 -11.86 0.48 15.96
N GLY A 150 -11.31 -0.21 14.98
CA GLY A 150 -9.86 -0.33 14.82
C GLY A 150 -9.39 -0.26 13.38
N THR A 151 -8.12 0.12 13.21
CA THR A 151 -7.41 0.06 11.94
C THR A 151 -6.09 -0.68 12.07
N PHE A 152 -5.70 -1.42 11.04
CA PHE A 152 -4.42 -2.14 11.00
C PHE A 152 -3.88 -2.26 9.58
N ASN A 153 -2.75 -1.60 9.30
CA ASN A 153 -1.92 -1.93 8.15
C ASN A 153 -1.17 -3.23 8.45
N ALA A 154 -1.48 -4.30 7.73
CA ALA A 154 -0.95 -5.63 8.00
C ALA A 154 0.46 -5.87 7.44
N GLY A 155 0.96 -4.98 6.59
CA GLY A 155 2.28 -5.15 5.98
C GLY A 155 2.41 -6.50 5.26
N LEU A 156 1.35 -7.00 4.61
CA LEU A 156 1.36 -8.27 3.88
C LEU A 156 1.75 -8.05 2.41
N ALA A 157 2.65 -7.11 2.17
CA ALA A 157 3.29 -6.87 0.88
C ALA A 157 4.28 -8.00 0.54
N VAL A 158 3.73 -9.15 0.10
CA VAL A 158 4.50 -10.35 -0.27
C VAL A 158 5.57 -10.02 -1.31
N GLY A 159 6.78 -10.54 -1.09
CA GLY A 159 7.95 -10.27 -1.94
C GLY A 159 8.61 -8.91 -1.72
N ILE A 160 8.02 -8.02 -0.90
CA ILE A 160 8.58 -6.73 -0.51
C ILE A 160 8.97 -6.74 0.97
N LEU A 161 8.00 -7.02 1.85
CA LEU A 161 8.21 -7.05 3.28
C LEU A 161 8.73 -8.42 3.74
N ALA A 162 9.68 -8.40 4.68
CA ALA A 162 10.29 -9.61 5.19
C ALA A 162 9.22 -10.56 5.76
N HIS A 163 9.30 -11.81 5.32
CA HIS A 163 8.48 -12.92 5.82
C HIS A 163 6.96 -12.69 5.74
N ALA A 164 6.46 -11.82 4.84
CA ALA A 164 5.04 -11.52 4.72
C ALA A 164 4.17 -12.78 4.57
N ASP A 165 4.56 -13.74 3.72
CA ASP A 165 3.85 -15.02 3.57
C ASP A 165 3.75 -15.79 4.89
N ALA A 166 4.83 -15.86 5.66
CA ALA A 166 4.87 -16.58 6.93
C ALA A 166 4.12 -15.85 8.06
N ARG A 167 3.88 -14.53 7.91
CA ARG A 167 3.12 -13.72 8.86
C ARG A 167 1.61 -13.71 8.59
N ALA A 168 1.17 -14.01 7.37
CA ALA A 168 -0.23 -13.89 6.96
C ALA A 168 -1.22 -14.61 7.88
N GLU A 169 -1.04 -15.92 8.10
CA GLU A 169 -1.91 -16.70 8.99
C GLU A 169 -1.88 -16.19 10.45
N PRO A 170 -0.71 -15.98 11.10
CA PRO A 170 -0.67 -15.39 12.44
C PRO A 170 -1.36 -14.03 12.56
N VAL A 171 -1.22 -13.16 11.55
CA VAL A 171 -1.90 -11.86 11.50
C VAL A 171 -3.40 -12.04 11.45
N VAL A 172 -3.90 -12.87 10.53
CA VAL A 172 -5.33 -13.19 10.39
C VAL A 172 -5.91 -13.70 11.71
N LYS A 173 -5.24 -14.67 12.33
CA LYS A 173 -5.68 -15.24 13.61
C LYS A 173 -5.75 -14.19 14.70
N ALA A 174 -4.71 -13.36 14.84
CA ALA A 174 -4.65 -12.34 15.87
C ALA A 174 -5.77 -11.29 15.68
N LEU A 175 -6.04 -10.87 14.44
CA LEU A 175 -7.15 -9.94 14.14
C LEU A 175 -8.52 -10.56 14.42
N ALA A 176 -8.72 -11.85 14.16
CA ALA A 176 -9.98 -12.54 14.45
C ALA A 176 -10.29 -12.64 15.96
N GLU A 177 -9.25 -12.69 16.80
CA GLU A 177 -9.38 -12.72 18.26
C GLU A 177 -9.68 -11.34 18.86
N GLU A 178 -9.41 -10.23 18.15
CA GLU A 178 -9.54 -8.87 18.68
C GLU A 178 -11.01 -8.47 18.81
N PRO A 179 -11.48 -7.98 19.98
CA PRO A 179 -12.90 -7.73 20.30
C PRO A 179 -13.50 -6.48 19.61
N LEU A 180 -13.24 -6.27 18.32
CA LEU A 180 -13.70 -5.14 17.52
C LEU A 180 -15.14 -5.32 17.00
N ASP A 181 -15.80 -4.18 16.74
CA ASP A 181 -17.08 -4.07 16.02
C ASP A 181 -16.91 -3.54 14.59
N LEU A 182 -15.86 -2.77 14.35
CA LEU A 182 -15.47 -2.24 13.04
C LEU A 182 -13.96 -2.37 12.89
N LEU A 183 -13.53 -2.99 11.81
CA LEU A 183 -12.12 -3.16 11.47
C LEU A 183 -11.86 -2.68 10.04
N CYS A 184 -10.96 -1.73 9.90
CA CYS A 184 -10.37 -1.31 8.63
C CYS A 184 -8.98 -1.95 8.51
N VAL A 185 -8.76 -2.80 7.51
CA VAL A 185 -7.46 -3.40 7.24
C VAL A 185 -6.82 -2.79 6.00
N GLN A 186 -5.50 -2.67 6.00
CA GLN A 186 -4.71 -2.26 4.86
C GLN A 186 -3.61 -3.29 4.56
N GLU A 187 -3.10 -3.26 3.33
CA GLU A 187 -2.09 -4.17 2.81
C GLU A 187 -2.46 -5.66 2.77
N PHE A 188 -3.76 -5.97 2.69
CA PHE A 188 -4.24 -7.30 2.31
C PHE A 188 -4.22 -7.46 0.79
N TRP A 189 -3.00 -7.49 0.23
CA TRP A 189 -2.81 -7.40 -1.22
C TRP A 189 -3.24 -8.65 -2.01
N LEU A 190 -3.14 -9.84 -1.41
CA LEU A 190 -3.55 -11.08 -2.04
C LEU A 190 -4.98 -11.46 -1.62
N GLU A 191 -5.84 -11.78 -2.59
CA GLU A 191 -7.21 -12.24 -2.33
C GLU A 191 -7.26 -13.43 -1.37
N GLU A 192 -6.26 -14.31 -1.43
CA GLU A 192 -6.13 -15.43 -0.50
C GLU A 192 -6.04 -14.96 0.96
N HIS A 193 -5.23 -13.94 1.26
CA HIS A 193 -5.12 -13.39 2.62
C HIS A 193 -6.41 -12.70 3.05
N TRP A 194 -7.09 -12.01 2.12
CA TRP A 194 -8.40 -11.42 2.38
C TRP A 194 -9.44 -12.49 2.73
N HIS A 195 -9.53 -13.56 1.94
CA HIS A 195 -10.44 -14.67 2.22
C HIS A 195 -10.15 -15.38 3.55
N GLN A 196 -8.87 -15.57 3.89
CA GLN A 196 -8.48 -16.10 5.19
C GLN A 196 -8.99 -15.21 6.32
N LEU A 197 -8.82 -13.89 6.22
CA LEU A 197 -9.33 -12.93 7.20
C LEU A 197 -10.85 -13.02 7.33
N THR A 198 -11.59 -12.90 6.22
CA THR A 198 -13.06 -12.88 6.27
C THR A 198 -13.64 -14.18 6.81
N ASN A 199 -13.00 -15.32 6.52
CA ASN A 199 -13.42 -16.61 7.06
C ASN A 199 -13.15 -16.69 8.57
N ALA A 200 -11.97 -16.26 9.02
CA ALA A 200 -11.60 -16.28 10.43
C ALA A 200 -12.45 -15.31 11.27
N THR A 201 -12.93 -14.22 10.69
CA THR A 201 -13.76 -13.22 11.39
C THR A 201 -15.26 -13.42 11.19
N ALA A 202 -15.71 -14.39 10.39
CA ALA A 202 -17.09 -14.48 9.91
C ALA A 202 -18.14 -14.49 11.03
N GLU A 203 -17.85 -15.11 12.18
CA GLU A 203 -18.78 -15.16 13.31
C GLU A 203 -18.97 -13.79 14.00
N ARG A 204 -17.95 -12.93 13.97
CA ARG A 204 -17.90 -11.68 14.74
C ARG A 204 -18.06 -10.44 13.87
N LEU A 205 -17.49 -10.46 12.67
CA LEU A 205 -17.51 -9.39 11.68
C LEU A 205 -18.07 -9.93 10.35
N PRO A 206 -19.32 -10.42 10.31
CA PRO A 206 -19.89 -11.07 9.12
C PRO A 206 -20.08 -10.12 7.94
N ASN A 207 -20.19 -8.81 8.18
CA ASN A 207 -20.44 -7.84 7.13
C ASN A 207 -19.10 -7.29 6.63
N THR A 208 -18.83 -7.45 5.33
CA THR A 208 -17.55 -7.06 4.73
C THR A 208 -17.74 -6.18 3.50
N HIS A 209 -16.76 -5.33 3.23
CA HIS A 209 -16.65 -4.51 2.03
C HIS A 209 -15.20 -4.47 1.56
N HIS A 210 -14.97 -4.81 0.29
CA HIS A 210 -13.67 -4.88 -0.35
C HIS A 210 -13.87 -4.72 -1.87
N LEU A 211 -12.94 -4.06 -2.53
CA LEU A 211 -12.96 -3.92 -3.99
C LEU A 211 -12.21 -5.06 -4.64
N ALA A 212 -12.81 -5.69 -5.65
CA ALA A 212 -12.09 -6.65 -6.47
C ALA A 212 -10.85 -5.98 -7.12
N PRO A 213 -9.76 -6.73 -7.33
CA PRO A 213 -8.58 -6.21 -8.00
C PRO A 213 -8.92 -5.64 -9.38
N ASP A 214 -8.41 -4.44 -9.67
CA ASP A 214 -8.53 -3.78 -10.97
C ASP A 214 -7.13 -3.53 -11.57
N PRO A 215 -6.66 -4.40 -12.47
CA PRO A 215 -5.32 -4.29 -13.05
C PRO A 215 -5.14 -3.06 -13.95
N GLY A 216 -6.19 -2.27 -14.24
CA GLY A 216 -6.08 -1.04 -15.03
C GLY A 216 -5.83 -1.22 -16.52
N GLY A 217 -6.04 -2.44 -17.01
CA GLY A 217 -5.89 -2.80 -18.42
C GLY A 217 -5.15 -4.12 -18.61
N THR A 218 -4.92 -4.50 -19.87
CA THR A 218 -4.04 -5.63 -20.19
C THR A 218 -2.60 -5.23 -19.93
N ALA A 219 -1.99 -5.80 -18.91
CA ALA A 219 -0.56 -5.74 -18.66
C ALA A 219 0.19 -6.51 -19.76
N LEU A 220 0.67 -5.78 -20.77
CA LEU A 220 1.51 -6.33 -21.84
C LEU A 220 2.96 -5.92 -21.59
N CYS A 221 3.88 -6.87 -21.61
CA CYS A 221 5.30 -6.59 -21.60
C CYS A 221 5.86 -6.74 -23.02
N ALA A 222 6.52 -5.70 -23.53
CA ALA A 222 7.24 -5.80 -24.79
C ALA A 222 8.45 -6.75 -24.62
N PRO A 223 8.80 -7.56 -25.63
CA PRO A 223 9.96 -8.45 -25.55
C PRO A 223 11.27 -7.72 -25.17
N GLU A 224 11.45 -6.49 -25.63
CA GLU A 224 12.64 -5.67 -25.35
C GLU A 224 12.70 -5.25 -23.88
N ASP A 225 11.57 -4.86 -23.31
CA ASP A 225 11.42 -4.51 -21.89
C ASP A 225 11.77 -5.72 -21.02
N LEU A 226 11.23 -6.88 -21.38
CA LEU A 226 11.48 -8.12 -20.66
C LEU A 226 12.94 -8.56 -20.77
N GLY A 227 13.55 -8.41 -21.94
CA GLY A 227 14.97 -8.71 -22.16
C GLY A 227 15.88 -7.85 -21.28
N ARG A 228 15.64 -6.54 -21.20
CA ARG A 228 16.39 -5.64 -20.30
C ARG A 228 16.25 -6.06 -18.84
N LEU A 229 15.03 -6.37 -18.40
CA LEU A 229 14.77 -6.84 -17.04
C LEU A 229 15.42 -8.19 -16.75
N ALA A 230 15.37 -9.13 -17.68
CA ALA A 230 15.92 -10.48 -17.51
C ALA A 230 17.44 -10.46 -17.33
N VAL A 231 18.14 -9.66 -18.14
CA VAL A 231 19.58 -9.45 -18.01
C VAL A 231 19.90 -8.89 -16.62
N CYS A 232 19.16 -7.87 -16.18
CA CYS A 232 19.38 -7.29 -14.86
C CYS A 232 19.02 -8.24 -13.70
N ALA A 233 17.94 -9.01 -13.83
CA ALA A 233 17.42 -9.92 -12.81
C ALA A 233 18.22 -11.23 -12.72
N THR A 234 19.12 -11.51 -13.67
CA THR A 234 19.94 -12.74 -13.71
C THR A 234 20.63 -13.05 -12.35
N PRO A 235 21.24 -12.08 -11.65
CA PRO A 235 21.88 -12.33 -10.35
C PRO A 235 20.91 -12.61 -9.20
N CYS A 236 19.60 -12.38 -9.38
CA CYS A 236 18.59 -12.62 -8.35
C CYS A 236 18.22 -14.11 -8.21
N GLY A 237 18.67 -14.95 -9.15
CA GLY A 237 18.42 -16.39 -9.12
C GLY A 237 16.94 -16.77 -9.28
N GLY A 238 16.64 -18.06 -9.10
CA GLY A 238 15.29 -18.61 -9.25
C GLY A 238 14.49 -18.73 -7.94
N ALA A 239 15.00 -18.23 -6.81
CA ALA A 239 14.32 -18.40 -5.53
C ALA A 239 13.06 -17.53 -5.44
N ARG A 240 11.90 -18.19 -5.31
CA ARG A 240 10.55 -17.60 -5.40
C ARG A 240 10.27 -16.45 -4.43
N SER A 241 10.69 -16.54 -3.17
CA SER A 241 10.26 -15.59 -2.12
C SER A 241 11.01 -14.26 -2.08
N ASP A 242 12.17 -14.17 -2.74
CA ASP A 242 13.07 -13.00 -2.65
C ASP A 242 13.32 -12.33 -4.02
N ALA A 243 12.76 -12.88 -5.10
CA ALA A 243 13.00 -12.41 -6.46
C ALA A 243 12.53 -10.97 -6.66
N ALA A 244 11.31 -10.63 -6.22
CA ALA A 244 10.75 -9.28 -6.37
C ALA A 244 11.62 -8.23 -5.67
N ARG A 245 11.95 -8.44 -4.39
CA ARG A 245 12.87 -7.57 -3.64
C ARG A 245 14.23 -7.43 -4.31
N CYS A 246 14.85 -8.54 -4.72
CA CYS A 246 16.14 -8.48 -5.39
C CYS A 246 16.09 -7.71 -6.72
N VAL A 247 15.05 -7.92 -7.52
CA VAL A 247 14.85 -7.19 -8.78
C VAL A 247 14.67 -5.71 -8.49
N LEU A 248 13.87 -5.34 -7.50
CA LEU A 248 13.73 -3.94 -7.12
C LEU A 248 15.09 -3.35 -6.73
N GLU A 249 15.84 -3.97 -5.82
CA GLU A 249 17.14 -3.48 -5.35
C GLU A 249 18.20 -3.38 -6.46
N ARG A 250 18.32 -4.41 -7.31
CA ARG A 250 19.38 -4.48 -8.34
C ARG A 250 19.01 -3.80 -9.65
N CYS A 251 17.72 -3.77 -9.98
CA CYS A 251 17.23 -3.26 -11.26
C CYS A 251 16.57 -1.90 -11.15
N MET A 252 16.70 -1.17 -10.03
CA MET A 252 16.23 0.21 -9.89
C MET A 252 16.58 1.12 -11.08
N HIS A 253 17.76 0.94 -11.70
CA HIS A 253 18.20 1.74 -12.84
C HIS A 253 17.54 1.33 -14.17
N VAL A 254 17.04 0.09 -14.28
CA VAL A 254 16.34 -0.44 -15.45
C VAL A 254 14.84 -0.19 -15.37
N LEU A 255 14.23 -0.25 -14.18
CA LEU A 255 12.78 -0.11 -13.98
C LEU A 255 12.17 1.14 -14.65
N PRO A 256 12.79 2.34 -14.59
CA PRO A 256 12.26 3.53 -15.26
C PRO A 256 12.27 3.44 -16.79
N THR A 257 13.03 2.49 -17.36
CA THR A 257 13.16 2.28 -18.81
C THR A 257 12.17 1.24 -19.35
N VAL A 258 11.34 0.67 -18.47
CA VAL A 258 10.39 -0.39 -18.78
C VAL A 258 8.98 0.19 -18.80
N SER A 259 8.13 -0.27 -19.71
CA SER A 259 6.74 0.19 -19.77
C SER A 259 5.94 -0.16 -18.50
N GLY A 260 4.99 0.72 -18.13
CA GLY A 260 4.08 0.47 -17.01
C GLY A 260 3.31 -0.85 -17.15
N GLY A 261 2.91 -1.21 -18.38
CA GLY A 261 2.30 -2.51 -18.68
C GLY A 261 3.21 -3.71 -18.34
N CYS A 262 4.50 -3.62 -18.62
CA CYS A 262 5.44 -4.67 -18.25
C CYS A 262 5.64 -4.74 -16.72
N LEU A 263 5.80 -3.58 -16.07
CA LEU A 263 5.89 -3.52 -14.60
C LEU A 263 4.64 -4.14 -13.96
N SER A 264 3.44 -3.84 -14.48
CA SER A 264 2.17 -4.38 -13.95
C SER A 264 2.11 -5.90 -14.07
N CYS A 265 2.66 -6.43 -15.16
CA CYS A 265 2.73 -7.87 -15.34
C CYS A 265 3.66 -8.53 -14.32
N LEU A 266 4.84 -7.94 -14.07
CA LEU A 266 5.78 -8.42 -13.06
C LEU A 266 5.22 -8.30 -11.64
N GLY A 267 4.55 -7.18 -11.34
CA GLY A 267 3.97 -6.91 -10.03
C GLY A 267 2.73 -7.75 -9.72
N ARG A 268 2.21 -8.54 -10.67
CA ARG A 268 0.91 -9.22 -10.54
C ARG A 268 0.85 -10.25 -9.41
N ASP A 269 1.89 -11.05 -9.24
CA ASP A 269 1.91 -12.17 -8.28
C ASP A 269 3.32 -12.35 -7.70
N PRO A 270 3.74 -11.54 -6.71
CA PRO A 270 5.13 -11.43 -6.24
C PRO A 270 5.75 -12.73 -5.69
N ARG A 271 4.97 -13.82 -5.61
CA ARG A 271 5.41 -15.15 -5.18
C ARG A 271 6.10 -15.97 -6.28
N ARG A 272 5.96 -15.58 -7.55
CA ARG A 272 6.57 -16.30 -8.66
C ARG A 272 8.06 -15.97 -8.77
N SER A 273 8.82 -16.89 -9.35
CA SER A 273 10.20 -16.60 -9.78
C SER A 273 10.20 -15.68 -11.00
N PHE A 274 11.31 -14.99 -11.25
CA PHE A 274 11.48 -14.14 -12.43
C PHE A 274 11.17 -14.88 -13.74
N THR A 275 11.63 -16.12 -13.89
CA THR A 275 11.36 -16.95 -15.08
C THR A 275 9.88 -17.24 -15.26
N GLU A 276 9.16 -17.58 -14.18
CA GLU A 276 7.72 -17.82 -14.22
C GLU A 276 6.95 -16.54 -14.59
N PHE A 277 7.38 -15.38 -14.10
CA PHE A 277 6.81 -14.09 -14.51
C PHE A 277 7.04 -13.80 -15.97
N ALA A 278 8.29 -13.87 -16.41
CA ALA A 278 8.69 -13.57 -17.77
C ALA A 278 7.87 -14.40 -18.76
N GLN A 279 7.77 -15.71 -18.51
CA GLN A 279 6.95 -16.61 -19.32
C GLN A 279 5.47 -16.21 -19.31
N SER A 280 4.89 -15.96 -18.13
CA SER A 280 3.49 -15.55 -18.01
C SER A 280 3.18 -14.22 -18.72
N CYS A 281 4.12 -13.29 -18.73
CA CYS A 281 3.98 -12.00 -19.41
C CYS A 281 4.02 -12.14 -20.93
N VAL A 282 4.93 -12.97 -21.44
CA VAL A 282 5.03 -13.27 -22.87
C VAL A 282 3.78 -14.00 -23.36
N ASP A 283 3.35 -15.05 -22.67
CA ASP A 283 2.18 -15.84 -23.05
C ASP A 283 0.89 -15.00 -23.02
N GLY A 284 0.76 -14.14 -22.00
CA GLY A 284 -0.33 -13.19 -21.90
C GLY A 284 -0.33 -12.19 -23.06
N ALA A 285 0.84 -11.69 -23.45
CA ALA A 285 0.97 -10.76 -24.55
C ALA A 285 0.65 -11.41 -25.91
N ALA A 286 1.10 -12.63 -26.14
CA ALA A 286 0.77 -13.40 -27.34
C ALA A 286 -0.74 -13.67 -27.44
N ALA A 287 -1.37 -14.10 -26.35
CA ALA A 287 -2.81 -14.35 -26.29
C ALA A 287 -3.65 -13.07 -26.51
N ALA A 288 -3.23 -11.95 -25.91
CA ALA A 288 -3.90 -10.65 -26.10
C ALA A 288 -3.78 -10.18 -27.56
N SER A 289 -2.60 -10.33 -28.15
CA SER A 289 -2.34 -9.98 -29.56
C SER A 289 -3.22 -10.81 -30.51
N ALA A 290 -3.33 -12.12 -30.27
CA ALA A 290 -4.20 -13.00 -31.06
C ALA A 290 -5.69 -12.62 -30.96
N LYS A 291 -6.15 -12.16 -29.79
CA LYS A 291 -7.52 -11.63 -29.60
C LYS A 291 -7.72 -10.29 -30.30
N ALA A 292 -6.73 -9.40 -30.24
CA ALA A 292 -6.77 -8.08 -30.88
C ALA A 292 -6.85 -8.18 -32.41
N VAL A 293 -6.07 -9.08 -33.02
CA VAL A 293 -6.13 -9.36 -34.48
C VAL A 293 -7.55 -9.77 -34.90
N LYS A 294 -8.25 -10.57 -34.08
CA LYS A 294 -9.63 -11.00 -34.36
C LYS A 294 -10.67 -9.86 -34.26
N ARG A 295 -10.41 -8.80 -33.50
CA ARG A 295 -11.34 -7.68 -33.27
C ARG A 295 -11.17 -6.51 -34.24
N GLY A 296 -10.16 -6.56 -35.11
CA GLY A 296 -9.85 -5.51 -36.06
C GLY A 296 -8.95 -4.42 -35.48
N ALA A 297 -8.02 -3.91 -36.29
CA ALA A 297 -6.88 -3.08 -35.87
C ALA A 297 -7.23 -1.72 -35.22
N ARG A 298 -8.51 -1.30 -35.23
CA ARG A 298 -8.91 0.02 -34.74
C ARG A 298 -8.96 0.12 -33.21
N GLU A 299 -9.26 -0.97 -32.50
CA GLU A 299 -9.31 -1.01 -31.03
C GLU A 299 -7.91 -1.02 -30.37
N VAL A 300 -6.87 -1.37 -31.13
CA VAL A 300 -5.50 -1.56 -30.62
C VAL A 300 -4.74 -0.24 -30.40
N ARG A 301 -5.10 0.84 -31.12
CA ARG A 301 -4.42 2.14 -30.98
C ARG A 301 -4.79 2.85 -29.68
N ASP A 302 -6.03 2.77 -29.24
CA ASP A 302 -6.48 3.43 -27.99
C ASP A 302 -5.92 2.73 -26.74
N ALA A 303 -5.73 1.41 -26.80
CA ALA A 303 -5.11 0.63 -25.72
C ALA A 303 -3.64 1.00 -25.44
N ARG A 304 -2.93 1.61 -26.41
CA ARG A 304 -1.52 2.00 -26.23
C ARG A 304 -1.37 3.29 -25.42
N LEU A 305 -2.40 4.13 -25.38
CA LEU A 305 -2.41 5.38 -24.60
C LEU A 305 -2.79 5.16 -23.13
N THR A 306 -3.47 4.05 -22.81
CA THR A 306 -3.83 3.68 -21.43
C THR A 306 -2.81 2.77 -20.74
N ALA A 307 -1.81 2.27 -21.48
CA ALA A 307 -0.80 1.29 -21.01
C ALA A 307 0.28 1.85 -20.05
N GLN A 308 0.10 3.05 -19.50
CA GLN A 308 1.14 3.72 -18.71
C GLN A 308 1.07 3.44 -17.20
N THR A 309 -0.06 2.96 -16.67
CA THR A 309 -0.19 2.86 -15.21
C THR A 309 0.24 1.50 -14.69
N PHE A 310 1.23 1.53 -13.80
CA PHE A 310 1.67 0.37 -13.04
C PHE A 310 0.74 0.14 -11.84
N TYR A 311 0.22 -1.07 -11.67
CA TYR A 311 -0.46 -1.48 -10.45
C TYR A 311 0.11 -2.81 -9.93
N GLY A 312 0.76 -2.75 -8.76
CA GLY A 312 1.20 -3.94 -8.04
C GLY A 312 0.04 -4.87 -7.66
N TYR A 313 0.37 -6.12 -7.35
CA TYR A 313 -0.55 -7.17 -6.87
C TYR A 313 -1.78 -7.38 -7.76
N GLY A 314 -1.60 -7.22 -9.07
CA GLY A 314 -2.67 -7.40 -10.05
C GLY A 314 -3.77 -6.35 -9.95
N GLY A 315 -3.46 -5.18 -9.39
CA GLY A 315 -4.44 -4.12 -9.16
C GLY A 315 -5.26 -4.29 -7.89
N SER A 316 -4.80 -5.10 -6.95
CA SER A 316 -5.41 -5.14 -5.62
C SER A 316 -5.33 -3.76 -4.95
N PHE A 317 -6.40 -3.40 -4.24
CA PHE A 317 -6.46 -2.20 -3.43
C PHE A 317 -5.78 -2.37 -2.07
N GLY A 318 -5.63 -3.61 -1.61
CA GLY A 318 -5.07 -3.95 -0.31
C GLY A 318 -5.91 -3.47 0.89
N THR A 319 -7.07 -2.85 0.68
CA THR A 319 -7.89 -2.23 1.73
C THR A 319 -9.21 -2.95 1.86
N GLY A 320 -9.61 -3.29 3.09
CA GLY A 320 -10.88 -3.97 3.39
C GLY A 320 -11.53 -3.44 4.67
N LEU A 321 -12.85 -3.52 4.74
CA LEU A 321 -13.66 -3.15 5.89
C LEU A 321 -14.48 -4.37 6.35
N LEU A 322 -14.45 -4.66 7.65
CA LEU A 322 -15.21 -5.73 8.28
C LEU A 322 -15.96 -5.18 9.50
N THR A 323 -17.20 -5.59 9.73
CA THR A 323 -18.00 -5.08 10.85
C THR A 323 -19.08 -6.05 11.35
N SER A 324 -19.36 -5.97 12.65
CA SER A 324 -20.47 -6.65 13.31
C SER A 324 -21.82 -5.97 13.01
N ALA A 325 -21.82 -4.67 12.71
CA ALA A 325 -23.01 -3.88 12.42
C ALA A 325 -23.53 -4.13 10.99
N PRO A 326 -24.85 -4.19 10.76
CA PRO A 326 -25.41 -4.28 9.42
C PRO A 326 -24.96 -3.13 8.52
N ILE A 327 -24.51 -3.45 7.31
CA ILE A 327 -24.19 -2.46 6.28
C ILE A 327 -25.48 -2.15 5.51
N THR A 328 -26.02 -0.94 5.69
CA THR A 328 -27.26 -0.48 5.03
C THR A 328 -27.01 0.20 3.69
N ALA A 329 -25.79 0.69 3.47
CA ALA A 329 -25.32 1.19 2.18
C ALA A 329 -23.81 0.99 2.06
N ARG A 330 -23.32 0.71 0.85
CA ARG A 330 -21.89 0.62 0.55
C ARG A 330 -21.58 1.30 -0.77
N ASP A 331 -20.41 1.90 -0.87
CA ASP A 331 -19.85 2.44 -2.11
C ASP A 331 -18.33 2.54 -1.98
N ALA A 332 -17.63 2.95 -3.03
CA ALA A 332 -16.21 3.26 -2.96
C ALA A 332 -15.84 4.38 -3.91
N TYR A 333 -14.72 5.04 -3.63
CA TYR A 333 -14.10 5.98 -4.55
C TYR A 333 -12.65 5.56 -4.80
N VAL A 334 -12.33 5.28 -6.06
CA VAL A 334 -10.98 4.92 -6.50
C VAL A 334 -10.21 6.21 -6.79
N PHE A 335 -9.07 6.39 -6.12
CA PHE A 335 -8.22 7.54 -6.36
C PHE A 335 -7.42 7.39 -7.66
N PRO A 336 -7.04 8.49 -8.31
CA PRO A 336 -5.92 8.46 -9.25
C PRO A 336 -4.65 8.09 -8.50
N SER A 337 -4.01 6.97 -8.85
CA SER A 337 -2.85 6.44 -8.13
C SER A 337 -1.74 6.06 -9.10
N ALA A 338 -0.49 6.17 -8.64
CA ALA A 338 0.69 6.01 -9.48
C ALA A 338 1.35 4.62 -9.41
N LEU A 339 1.18 3.88 -8.29
CA LEU A 339 1.93 2.65 -8.00
C LEU A 339 1.05 1.45 -7.64
N ALA A 340 0.08 1.68 -6.77
CA ALA A 340 -0.89 0.69 -6.31
C ALA A 340 -2.28 1.30 -6.43
N ARG A 341 -3.31 0.46 -6.59
CA ARG A 341 -4.68 0.97 -6.56
C ARG A 341 -4.99 1.50 -5.17
N ARG A 342 -5.32 2.78 -5.07
CA ARG A 342 -5.79 3.39 -3.83
C ARG A 342 -7.24 3.81 -3.97
N GLY A 343 -7.92 3.88 -2.85
CA GLY A 343 -9.30 4.30 -2.78
C GLY A 343 -9.78 4.33 -1.35
N VAL A 344 -11.00 4.80 -1.19
CA VAL A 344 -11.72 4.78 0.07
C VAL A 344 -12.98 3.93 -0.08
N LEU A 345 -13.14 2.99 0.85
CA LEU A 345 -14.35 2.20 1.02
C LEU A 345 -15.32 2.99 1.91
N TYR A 346 -16.57 3.09 1.50
CA TYR A 346 -17.64 3.69 2.28
C TYR A 346 -18.66 2.63 2.70
N ALA A 347 -19.07 2.68 3.96
CA ALA A 347 -20.20 1.92 4.48
C ALA A 347 -21.06 2.77 5.42
N ARG A 348 -22.38 2.70 5.29
CA ARG A 348 -23.33 3.19 6.29
C ARG A 348 -23.72 2.04 7.20
N LEU A 349 -23.47 2.18 8.49
CA LEU A 349 -23.63 1.14 9.49
C LEU A 349 -24.84 1.43 10.37
N ASP A 350 -25.64 0.40 10.66
CA ASP A 350 -26.63 0.43 11.75
C ASP A 350 -25.97 -0.05 13.05
N ALA A 351 -25.21 0.83 13.70
CA ALA A 351 -24.38 0.48 14.85
C ALA A 351 -25.15 0.63 16.18
N PRO A 352 -24.71 -0.04 17.27
CA PRO A 352 -25.32 0.13 18.61
C PRO A 352 -25.33 1.56 19.15
N ILE A 353 -24.42 2.41 18.65
CA ILE A 353 -24.32 3.85 18.96
C ILE A 353 -25.18 4.73 18.04
N GLY A 354 -26.00 4.12 17.18
CA GLY A 354 -26.78 4.79 16.14
C GLY A 354 -26.15 4.66 14.74
N PRO A 355 -26.76 5.28 13.72
CA PRO A 355 -26.22 5.27 12.37
C PRO A 355 -24.83 5.94 12.30
N VAL A 356 -23.88 5.26 11.65
CA VAL A 356 -22.50 5.77 11.48
C VAL A 356 -22.06 5.61 10.03
N HIS A 357 -21.38 6.63 9.50
CA HIS A 357 -20.71 6.57 8.19
C HIS A 357 -19.23 6.20 8.39
N ALA A 358 -18.87 4.99 7.97
CA ALA A 358 -17.49 4.51 8.04
C ALA A 358 -16.78 4.71 6.68
N PHE A 359 -15.58 5.28 6.74
CA PHE A 359 -14.66 5.41 5.61
C PHE A 359 -13.36 4.68 5.93
N CYS A 360 -12.98 3.69 5.13
CA CYS A 360 -11.75 2.92 5.28
C CYS A 360 -10.82 3.17 4.10
N THR A 361 -9.59 3.62 4.34
CA THR A 361 -8.65 4.02 3.28
C THR A 361 -7.21 3.61 3.59
N HIS A 362 -6.37 3.68 2.56
CA HIS A 362 -4.91 3.64 2.68
C HIS A 362 -4.37 4.69 1.70
N LEU A 363 -3.89 5.82 2.22
CA LEU A 363 -3.43 6.94 1.39
C LEU A 363 -1.98 6.72 0.95
N THR A 364 -1.61 7.30 -0.19
CA THR A 364 -0.26 7.25 -0.75
C THR A 364 0.78 7.74 0.25
N ALA A 365 1.81 6.94 0.49
CA ALA A 365 2.94 7.30 1.35
C ALA A 365 3.94 8.21 0.65
N GLU A 366 4.63 9.08 1.40
CA GLU A 366 5.84 9.74 0.92
C GLU A 366 7.01 8.75 0.93
N VAL A 367 7.24 8.08 -0.19
CA VAL A 367 8.32 7.10 -0.33
C VAL A 367 9.59 7.79 -0.82
N GLY A 368 10.47 8.14 0.11
CA GLY A 368 11.76 8.77 -0.18
C GLY A 368 12.65 7.89 -1.06
N GLY A 369 13.33 8.50 -2.03
CA GLY A 369 14.28 7.82 -2.92
C GLY A 369 13.67 6.84 -3.95
N VAL A 370 12.35 6.67 -3.96
CA VAL A 370 11.64 5.98 -5.04
C VAL A 370 11.17 7.02 -6.06
N PRO A 371 11.65 6.98 -7.32
CA PRO A 371 11.19 7.88 -8.36
C PRO A 371 9.68 7.74 -8.60
N HIS A 372 8.99 8.87 -8.73
CA HIS A 372 7.58 8.87 -9.06
C HIS A 372 7.37 8.43 -10.51
N PRO A 373 6.56 7.40 -10.81
CA PRO A 373 6.49 6.81 -12.15
C PRO A 373 5.90 7.77 -13.20
N ALA A 374 5.06 8.71 -12.78
CA ALA A 374 4.52 9.77 -13.66
C ALA A 374 5.32 11.10 -13.61
N GLY A 375 6.53 11.12 -13.02
CA GLY A 375 7.36 12.33 -12.94
C GLY A 375 6.86 13.42 -11.98
N GLY A 376 5.89 13.12 -11.12
CA GLY A 376 5.36 13.99 -10.08
C GLY A 376 6.04 13.80 -8.71
N SER A 377 5.30 14.05 -7.63
CA SER A 377 5.76 13.78 -6.27
C SER A 377 4.70 13.04 -5.45
N TRP A 378 5.17 12.11 -4.61
CA TRP A 378 4.31 11.33 -3.72
C TRP A 378 3.48 12.20 -2.77
N THR A 379 4.08 13.29 -2.28
CA THR A 379 3.40 14.30 -1.47
C THR A 379 2.27 14.99 -2.25
N ALA A 380 2.48 15.34 -3.52
CA ALA A 380 1.42 15.93 -4.33
C ALA A 380 0.28 14.93 -4.62
N ASP A 381 0.61 13.64 -4.75
CA ASP A 381 -0.38 12.56 -4.94
C ASP A 381 -1.24 12.40 -3.68
N GLN A 382 -0.63 12.23 -2.51
CA GLN A 382 -1.37 12.14 -1.25
C GLN A 382 -2.27 13.36 -1.02
N ARG A 383 -1.80 14.58 -1.33
CA ARG A 383 -2.64 15.79 -1.22
C ARG A 383 -3.88 15.70 -2.09
N ARG A 384 -3.77 15.24 -3.34
CA ARG A 384 -4.92 15.07 -4.24
C ARG A 384 -5.88 14.00 -3.74
N GLU A 385 -5.35 12.92 -3.18
CA GLU A 385 -6.16 11.86 -2.56
C GLU A 385 -6.95 12.38 -1.36
N ILE A 386 -6.35 13.21 -0.49
CA ILE A 386 -7.05 13.84 0.65
C ILE A 386 -8.18 14.75 0.16
N GLU A 387 -7.93 15.63 -0.82
CA GLU A 387 -8.99 16.49 -1.33
C GLU A 387 -10.12 15.68 -1.98
N ALA A 388 -9.78 14.61 -2.71
CA ALA A 388 -10.77 13.71 -3.30
C ALA A 388 -11.57 12.95 -2.23
N LEU A 389 -10.90 12.49 -1.16
CA LEU A 389 -11.52 11.86 0.01
C LEU A 389 -12.51 12.82 0.68
N LEU A 390 -12.10 14.06 1.00
CA LEU A 390 -12.97 15.02 1.68
C LEU A 390 -14.17 15.41 0.81
N ALA A 391 -13.96 15.59 -0.51
CA ALA A 391 -15.04 15.81 -1.45
C ALA A 391 -15.99 14.61 -1.54
N TYR A 392 -15.47 13.38 -1.46
CA TYR A 392 -16.29 12.17 -1.45
C TYR A 392 -17.10 12.04 -0.16
N VAL A 393 -16.50 12.33 1.01
CA VAL A 393 -17.20 12.38 2.30
C VAL A 393 -18.36 13.37 2.25
N GLU A 394 -18.13 14.59 1.77
CA GLU A 394 -19.16 15.63 1.65
C GLU A 394 -20.34 15.20 0.75
N ARG A 395 -20.05 14.52 -0.37
CA ARG A 395 -21.11 14.00 -1.26
C ARG A 395 -21.91 12.86 -0.63
N LYS A 396 -21.30 12.09 0.28
CA LYS A 396 -21.88 10.85 0.82
C LYS A 396 -22.65 11.04 2.11
N VAL A 397 -22.25 11.99 2.94
CA VAL A 397 -22.75 12.12 4.29
C VAL A 397 -23.55 13.39 4.46
N PRO A 398 -24.84 13.32 4.82
CA PRO A 398 -25.61 14.48 5.18
C PRO A 398 -24.94 15.27 6.33
N ARG A 399 -25.08 16.60 6.29
CA ARG A 399 -24.43 17.47 7.26
C ARG A 399 -24.86 17.11 8.69
N GLY A 400 -23.86 16.91 9.57
CA GLY A 400 -24.07 16.60 10.98
C GLY A 400 -24.24 15.11 11.29
N GLU A 401 -24.26 14.21 10.30
CA GLU A 401 -24.28 12.78 10.59
C GLU A 401 -22.90 12.26 11.09
N PRO A 402 -22.87 11.30 12.02
CA PRO A 402 -21.64 10.74 12.59
C PRO A 402 -20.73 10.06 11.55
N ILE A 403 -19.43 10.33 11.62
CA ILE A 403 -18.41 9.78 10.71
C ILE A 403 -17.25 9.19 11.49
N VAL A 404 -16.80 8.02 11.03
CA VAL A 404 -15.50 7.45 11.41
C VAL A 404 -14.66 7.29 10.14
N LEU A 405 -13.48 7.88 10.12
CA LEU A 405 -12.46 7.71 9.08
C LEU A 405 -11.30 6.90 9.65
N LEU A 406 -11.04 5.73 9.08
CA LEU A 406 -10.05 4.77 9.55
C LEU A 406 -9.03 4.47 8.44
N GLY A 407 -7.79 4.23 8.84
CA GLY A 407 -6.78 3.74 7.92
C GLY A 407 -5.36 4.17 8.25
N ASP A 408 -4.43 3.65 7.47
CA ASP A 408 -3.11 4.27 7.28
C ASP A 408 -3.28 5.50 6.38
N LEU A 409 -3.27 6.67 7.00
CA LEU A 409 -3.40 7.94 6.31
C LEU A 409 -2.05 8.44 5.78
N ASN A 410 -0.94 7.78 6.12
CA ASN A 410 0.42 8.19 5.78
C ASN A 410 0.74 9.66 6.12
N THR A 411 0.02 10.23 7.09
CA THR A 411 0.19 11.58 7.59
C THR A 411 -0.21 11.64 9.06
N GLY A 412 0.40 12.53 9.82
CA GLY A 412 0.11 12.68 11.24
C GLY A 412 0.84 13.84 11.90
N PRO A 413 0.39 14.22 13.10
CA PRO A 413 0.98 15.32 13.86
C PRO A 413 2.25 14.87 14.58
N ALA A 414 3.04 15.83 15.06
CA ALA A 414 3.95 15.57 16.16
C ALA A 414 3.13 15.52 17.43
N ALA A 415 3.05 14.36 18.08
CA ALA A 415 2.10 14.12 19.17
C ALA A 415 2.77 13.80 20.51
N ALA A 416 4.04 13.41 20.50
CA ALA A 416 4.85 13.08 21.67
C ALA A 416 6.35 13.23 21.34
N PRO A 417 7.27 13.27 22.32
CA PRO A 417 8.71 13.37 22.06
C PRO A 417 9.28 12.27 21.15
N SER A 418 8.67 11.08 21.18
CA SER A 418 9.00 9.92 20.33
C SER A 418 8.24 9.90 18.99
N VAL A 419 7.26 10.77 18.79
CA VAL A 419 6.36 10.75 17.64
C VAL A 419 6.57 12.00 16.80
N SER A 420 7.30 11.83 15.70
CA SER A 420 7.58 12.87 14.72
C SER A 420 6.40 13.04 13.76
N ALA A 421 6.14 14.29 13.38
CA ALA A 421 5.14 14.61 12.36
C ALA A 421 5.49 13.97 11.01
N ARG A 422 4.46 13.60 10.25
CA ARG A 422 4.56 13.10 8.87
C ARG A 422 3.60 13.90 8.01
N LEU A 423 4.13 14.70 7.08
CA LEU A 423 3.31 15.59 6.23
C LEU A 423 2.26 16.39 7.03
N PRO A 424 2.62 17.12 8.11
CA PRO A 424 1.65 17.66 9.08
C PRO A 424 0.58 18.58 8.46
N GLY A 425 0.89 19.27 7.34
CA GLY A 425 -0.10 20.09 6.63
C GLY A 425 -1.27 19.27 6.04
N HIS A 426 -1.01 18.02 5.64
CA HIS A 426 -2.03 17.10 5.15
C HIS A 426 -2.92 16.59 6.28
N PHE A 427 -2.32 16.22 7.42
CA PHE A 427 -3.10 15.89 8.61
C PHE A 427 -3.95 17.07 9.09
N GLN A 428 -3.37 18.27 9.17
CA GLN A 428 -4.09 19.48 9.57
C GLN A 428 -5.28 19.78 8.65
N ARG A 429 -5.19 19.41 7.36
CA ARG A 429 -6.31 19.54 6.42
C ARG A 429 -7.52 18.69 6.82
N LEU A 430 -7.30 17.47 7.34
CA LEU A 430 -8.37 16.60 7.87
C LEU A 430 -8.99 17.21 9.13
N ILE A 431 -8.16 17.69 10.06
CA ILE A 431 -8.63 18.33 11.30
C ILE A 431 -9.42 19.61 11.00
N ALA A 432 -8.93 20.44 10.07
CA ALA A 432 -9.65 21.64 9.61
C ALA A 432 -10.99 21.33 8.94
N TRP A 433 -11.21 20.08 8.51
CA TRP A 433 -12.50 19.61 7.98
C TRP A 433 -13.48 19.11 9.06
N GLY A 434 -13.11 19.25 10.33
CA GLY A 434 -13.94 18.91 11.48
C GLY A 434 -13.74 17.49 11.99
N PHE A 435 -12.71 16.78 11.55
CA PHE A 435 -12.30 15.54 12.20
C PHE A 435 -11.54 15.82 13.49
N VAL A 436 -11.71 14.92 14.45
CA VAL A 436 -10.98 14.89 15.73
C VAL A 436 -10.17 13.60 15.77
N ASP A 437 -8.93 13.71 16.24
CA ASP A 437 -8.06 12.57 16.51
C ASP A 437 -8.11 12.21 18.00
N PRO A 438 -8.66 11.03 18.38
CA PRO A 438 -8.71 10.58 19.76
C PRO A 438 -7.40 9.95 20.28
N SER A 439 -6.30 10.00 19.52
CA SER A 439 -5.02 9.40 19.92
C SER A 439 -4.51 9.87 21.29
N GLY A 440 -4.81 11.12 21.68
CA GLY A 440 -4.40 11.71 22.95
C GLY A 440 -5.31 11.42 24.16
N VAL A 441 -6.46 10.75 23.99
CA VAL A 441 -7.48 10.66 25.07
C VAL A 441 -7.03 9.80 26.25
N SER A 442 -6.11 8.86 26.02
CA SER A 442 -5.58 7.94 27.04
C SER A 442 -4.14 8.27 27.46
N GLY A 443 -3.69 9.49 27.17
CA GLY A 443 -2.32 9.96 27.42
C GLY A 443 -1.56 10.24 26.12
N PRO A 444 -0.24 10.51 26.20
CA PRO A 444 0.58 10.72 25.01
C PRO A 444 0.50 9.51 24.07
N PRO A 445 0.16 9.68 22.79
CA PRO A 445 0.04 8.56 21.87
C PRO A 445 1.41 7.98 21.52
N ASN A 446 1.43 6.68 21.21
CA ASN A 446 2.60 6.03 20.63
C ASN A 446 2.62 6.23 19.10
N CYS A 447 3.78 6.02 18.48
CA CYS A 447 3.84 5.86 17.03
C CYS A 447 3.10 4.58 16.60
N THR A 448 2.60 4.57 15.38
CA THR A 448 2.05 3.38 14.71
C THR A 448 3.07 2.80 13.75
N TYR A 449 3.90 3.64 13.13
CA TYR A 449 5.09 3.23 12.40
C TYR A 449 6.34 3.59 13.20
N CYS A 450 6.94 2.60 13.86
CA CYS A 450 7.95 2.81 14.90
C CYS A 450 9.30 2.16 14.57
N SER A 451 10.38 2.82 14.98
CA SER A 451 11.74 2.27 14.91
C SER A 451 11.96 1.08 15.87
N ASP A 452 11.17 0.99 16.95
CA ASP A 452 11.20 -0.14 17.89
C ASP A 452 10.54 -1.41 17.34
N ASN A 453 9.87 -1.33 16.19
CA ASN A 453 9.18 -2.47 15.58
C ASN A 453 10.21 -3.51 15.14
N PRO A 454 10.10 -4.79 15.57
CA PRO A 454 11.06 -5.81 15.18
C PRO A 454 11.17 -6.04 13.67
N LEU A 455 10.11 -5.77 12.89
CA LEU A 455 10.15 -5.85 11.43
C LEU A 455 10.91 -4.66 10.81
N SER A 456 10.94 -3.51 11.49
CA SER A 456 11.65 -2.28 11.10
C SER A 456 13.05 -2.18 11.71
N GLY A 457 13.60 -3.29 12.21
CA GLY A 457 14.94 -3.38 12.81
C GLY A 457 14.96 -3.43 14.33
N GLY A 458 13.85 -3.12 15.00
CA GLY A 458 13.68 -3.28 16.45
C GLY A 458 14.58 -2.40 17.31
N GLN A 459 15.06 -1.29 16.75
CA GLN A 459 16.01 -0.38 17.41
C GLN A 459 15.59 1.07 17.23
N GLY A 460 15.43 1.77 18.34
CA GLY A 460 15.14 3.20 18.37
C GLY A 460 13.94 3.52 19.26
N THR A 461 13.69 4.81 19.44
CA THR A 461 12.58 5.33 20.26
C THR A 461 11.72 6.32 19.48
N ARG A 462 11.96 6.46 18.18
CA ARG A 462 11.25 7.41 17.31
C ARG A 462 10.28 6.70 16.37
N GLY A 463 9.29 7.42 15.89
CA GLY A 463 8.38 6.93 14.85
C GLY A 463 7.39 8.00 14.43
N SER A 464 6.37 7.59 13.70
CA SER A 464 5.26 8.45 13.29
C SER A 464 3.93 7.79 13.63
N LEU A 465 2.94 8.62 13.99
CA LEU A 465 1.56 8.23 14.17
C LEU A 465 0.83 8.50 12.85
N ILE A 466 0.68 7.49 12.00
CA ILE A 466 0.11 7.62 10.65
C ILE A 466 -1.12 6.74 10.42
N ASP A 467 -1.39 5.82 11.33
CA ASP A 467 -2.61 5.02 11.35
C ASP A 467 -3.59 5.69 12.33
N HIS A 468 -4.80 5.98 11.86
CA HIS A 468 -5.75 6.79 12.63
C HIS A 468 -7.15 6.20 12.64
N VAL A 469 -7.90 6.52 13.68
CA VAL A 469 -9.36 6.40 13.75
C VAL A 469 -9.91 7.81 14.06
N LEU A 470 -10.14 8.60 13.02
CA LEU A 470 -10.61 9.97 13.12
C LEU A 470 -12.14 10.02 13.22
N LEU A 471 -12.65 10.93 14.04
CA LEU A 471 -14.06 11.02 14.41
C LEU A 471 -14.67 12.38 14.03
N ARG A 472 -15.94 12.41 13.63
CA ARG A 472 -16.73 13.65 13.46
C ARG A 472 -18.17 13.39 13.90
N GLY A 473 -18.70 14.19 14.83
CA GLY A 473 -20.02 13.92 15.42
C GLY A 473 -20.01 12.74 16.40
N LEU A 474 -18.83 12.35 16.90
CA LEU A 474 -18.57 11.21 17.78
C LEU A 474 -17.45 11.56 18.77
N SER A 475 -17.40 10.86 19.90
CA SER A 475 -16.34 10.99 20.90
C SER A 475 -15.54 9.69 21.04
N GLY A 476 -14.22 9.81 21.23
CA GLY A 476 -13.35 8.68 21.56
C GLY A 476 -13.19 8.57 23.07
N ALA A 477 -13.69 7.48 23.66
CA ALA A 477 -13.60 7.22 25.09
C ALA A 477 -12.25 6.63 25.52
N SER A 478 -11.56 5.92 24.61
CA SER A 478 -10.23 5.37 24.87
C SER A 478 -9.45 5.21 23.57
N HIS A 479 -8.12 5.10 23.70
CA HIS A 479 -7.20 4.78 22.62
C HIS A 479 -6.21 3.71 23.09
N ARG A 480 -5.98 2.68 22.28
CA ARG A 480 -4.91 1.69 22.52
C ARG A 480 -4.28 1.20 21.22
N ASP A 481 -3.05 0.74 21.34
CA ASP A 481 -2.35 0.08 20.24
C ASP A 481 -2.91 -1.33 19.99
N LEU A 482 -2.79 -1.77 18.74
CA LEU A 482 -3.21 -3.08 18.25
C LEU A 482 -1.97 -3.87 17.78
N LEU A 483 -1.83 -5.09 18.29
CA LEU A 483 -0.78 -6.03 17.89
C LEU A 483 0.68 -5.53 18.03
N ARG A 484 0.97 -4.68 19.04
CA ARG A 484 2.34 -4.21 19.34
C ARG A 484 3.32 -5.31 19.78
N ARG A 485 2.79 -6.40 20.34
CA ARG A 485 3.62 -7.50 20.83
C ARG A 485 4.42 -8.16 19.68
N PRO A 486 5.64 -8.67 19.95
CA PRO A 486 6.39 -9.41 18.95
C PRO A 486 5.67 -10.70 18.55
N LEU A 487 5.99 -11.17 17.36
CA LEU A 487 5.51 -12.40 16.75
C LEU A 487 6.69 -13.32 16.44
N ASP A 488 6.55 -14.61 16.69
CA ASP A 488 7.48 -15.62 16.22
C ASP A 488 6.86 -16.40 15.05
N VAL A 489 7.57 -16.51 13.94
CA VAL A 489 7.15 -17.26 12.74
C VAL A 489 8.19 -18.31 12.36
N GLN A 490 7.75 -19.33 11.61
CA GLN A 490 8.64 -20.34 11.04
C GLN A 490 9.01 -19.96 9.60
N VAL A 491 10.30 -19.78 9.35
CA VAL A 491 10.84 -19.45 8.02
C VAL A 491 11.90 -20.47 7.67
N ARG A 492 11.62 -21.31 6.66
CA ARG A 492 12.55 -22.37 6.20
C ARG A 492 13.04 -23.25 7.37
N GLY A 493 12.13 -23.63 8.26
CA GLY A 493 12.41 -24.46 9.44
C GLY A 493 13.11 -23.75 10.60
N LYS A 494 13.35 -22.44 10.52
CA LYS A 494 13.92 -21.63 11.59
C LYS A 494 12.86 -20.73 12.20
N ARG A 495 12.85 -20.64 13.54
CA ARG A 495 12.06 -19.65 14.27
C ARG A 495 12.68 -18.27 14.08
N VAL A 496 11.89 -17.32 13.60
CA VAL A 496 12.28 -15.91 13.40
C VAL A 496 11.35 -15.03 14.23
N ARG A 497 11.93 -14.15 15.03
CA ARG A 497 11.20 -13.11 15.79
C ARG A 497 11.01 -11.88 14.90
N THR A 498 9.79 -11.38 14.83
CA THR A 498 9.34 -10.29 13.95
C THR A 498 8.21 -9.49 14.63
N GLY A 499 7.69 -8.45 13.97
CA GLY A 499 6.38 -7.88 14.27
C GLY A 499 5.26 -8.58 13.49
N PHE A 500 4.00 -8.37 13.89
CA PHE A 500 2.83 -8.76 13.07
C PHE A 500 2.82 -8.01 11.74
N SER A 501 3.17 -6.73 11.79
CA SER A 501 3.36 -5.80 10.70
C SER A 501 4.54 -4.87 11.07
N ASP A 502 5.03 -4.07 10.13
CA ASP A 502 5.89 -2.91 10.40
C ASP A 502 5.10 -1.74 10.98
N HIS A 503 3.77 -1.84 10.97
CA HIS A 503 2.84 -0.99 11.70
C HIS A 503 2.30 -1.67 12.96
N TYR A 504 1.97 -0.84 13.95
CA TYR A 504 1.04 -1.17 15.03
C TYR A 504 -0.30 -0.53 14.69
N GLY A 505 -1.39 -1.25 14.90
CA GLY A 505 -2.71 -0.68 14.63
C GLY A 505 -3.21 0.18 15.79
N VAL A 506 -4.39 0.73 15.59
CA VAL A 506 -5.08 1.59 16.56
C VAL A 506 -6.46 1.03 16.85
N VAL A 507 -6.88 1.07 18.10
CA VAL A 507 -8.26 0.77 18.53
C VAL A 507 -8.79 1.93 19.35
N VAL A 508 -10.02 2.35 19.04
CA VAL A 508 -10.75 3.40 19.73
C VAL A 508 -12.11 2.87 20.15
N ASP A 509 -12.46 3.11 21.41
CA ASP A 509 -13.83 2.92 21.91
C ASP A 509 -14.62 4.19 21.63
N ILE A 510 -15.68 4.09 20.82
CA ILE A 510 -16.44 5.24 20.31
C ILE A 510 -17.79 5.36 21.03
N THR A 511 -18.17 6.57 21.39
CA THR A 511 -19.48 6.93 21.94
C THR A 511 -20.14 8.07 21.14
N PRO A 512 -21.47 8.22 21.20
CA PRO A 512 -22.13 9.44 20.74
C PRO A 512 -21.59 10.68 21.48
N GLU A 513 -21.64 11.85 20.85
CA GLU A 513 -21.30 13.11 21.52
C GLU A 513 -22.27 13.39 22.69
N GLY A 514 -21.72 13.81 23.83
CA GLY A 514 -22.49 14.18 25.04
C GLY A 514 -23.12 13.01 25.81
N GLY A 515 -22.75 11.77 25.48
CA GLY A 515 -23.21 10.54 26.14
C GLY A 515 -22.38 10.07 27.32
#